data_AF-A0A535LCB2-F1
#
_entry.id   AF-A0A535LCB2-F1
#
_cell.length_a   1.000
_cell.length_b   1.000
_cell.length_c   1.000
_cell.angle_alpha   90.00
_cell.angle_beta   90.00
_cell.angle_gamma   90.00
#
_symmetry.space_group_name_H-M   'P 1'
#
loop_
_entity.id
_entity.type
_entity.pdbx_description
1 polymer ?
#
loop_
_entity_poly.entity_id
_entity_poly.type
_entity_poly.pdbx_seq_one_letter_code
_entity_poly.pdbx_strand_id
1 'polypeptide(L)'
;RTPSRRPGRKRRSAGTSLKPRISDSFTWPFHGHWQGKWAIGMVMVLLAPFAFIPLLGYAVHATRSAAGASSPGPPPWRLSARLLADGALMSAVLVVTTAPFAIILFPLAGAFHNPNLWRSTGTLLDVEAYVTAAFIVALPWGALLLLLMPHATARFAVTQKARHLFDFGSSIRSVRREFAAWNVAIAAIVTAWAVGLACVALLCIGAVPGVFYAILVSAHAAATLHPEGENPSAG
;
A
#
# COMPACT_ATOMS: atom_id res chain seq x y z
N ARG A 1 51.46 5.51 28.38
CA ARG A 1 51.07 5.08 27.01
C ARG A 1 50.12 3.89 27.15
N THR A 2 48.83 4.13 26.97
CA THR A 2 47.75 3.13 27.09
C THR A 2 46.79 3.42 25.93
N PRO A 3 46.54 2.47 25.02
CA PRO A 3 45.83 2.77 23.78
C PRO A 3 44.31 2.73 24.00
N SER A 4 43.66 3.83 23.62
CA SER A 4 42.20 3.96 23.58
C SER A 4 41.62 3.10 22.46
N ARG A 5 40.98 1.97 22.82
CA ARG A 5 40.15 1.17 21.89
C ARG A 5 38.88 1.96 21.56
N ARG A 6 38.78 2.46 20.32
CA ARG A 6 37.50 2.92 19.74
C ARG A 6 36.55 1.72 19.61
N PRO A 7 35.29 1.79 20.08
CA PRO A 7 34.33 0.72 19.81
C PRO A 7 33.99 0.75 18.31
N GLY A 8 34.31 -0.35 17.64
CA GLY A 8 33.98 -0.58 16.24
C GLY A 8 32.48 -0.45 16.02
N ARG A 9 32.11 0.47 15.12
CA ARG A 9 30.77 0.62 14.58
C ARG A 9 30.41 -0.68 13.85
N LYS A 10 29.74 -1.61 14.55
CA LYS A 10 29.15 -2.81 13.95
C LYS A 10 28.17 -2.33 12.86
N ARG A 11 28.60 -2.41 11.60
CA ARG A 11 27.70 -2.46 10.45
C ARG A 11 26.87 -3.73 10.63
N ARG A 12 25.73 -3.61 11.32
CA ARG A 12 24.72 -4.67 11.36
C ARG A 12 24.30 -4.92 9.92
N SER A 13 24.49 -6.16 9.48
CA SER A 13 23.92 -6.76 8.28
C SER A 13 22.46 -6.34 8.14
N ALA A 14 22.18 -5.40 7.23
CA ALA A 14 20.82 -4.98 6.91
C ALA A 14 20.00 -6.13 6.27
N GLY A 15 20.68 -7.08 5.62
CA GLY A 15 20.06 -8.16 4.86
C GLY A 15 19.42 -9.29 5.69
N THR A 16 19.90 -9.54 6.91
CA THR A 16 19.34 -10.62 7.77
C THR A 16 18.17 -10.16 8.64
N SER A 17 18.06 -8.85 8.92
CA SER A 17 16.96 -8.30 9.75
C SER A 17 15.64 -8.11 8.99
N LEU A 18 15.68 -8.17 7.67
CA LEU A 18 14.58 -7.78 6.81
C LEU A 18 13.56 -8.91 6.59
N LYS A 19 14.04 -10.15 6.37
CA LYS A 19 13.16 -11.32 6.20
C LYS A 19 12.20 -11.54 7.40
N PRO A 20 12.67 -11.49 8.67
CA PRO A 20 11.78 -11.61 9.83
C PRO A 20 10.71 -10.51 9.86
N ARG A 21 11.09 -9.26 9.58
CA ARG A 21 10.17 -8.11 9.60
C ARG A 21 9.05 -8.20 8.55
N ILE A 22 9.31 -8.78 7.38
CA ILE A 22 8.26 -8.96 6.36
C ILE A 22 7.36 -10.16 6.67
N SER A 23 7.89 -11.30 7.14
CA SER A 23 7.02 -12.42 7.54
C SER A 23 6.04 -12.01 8.63
N ASP A 24 6.48 -11.13 9.53
CA ASP A 24 5.63 -10.56 10.58
C ASP A 24 4.45 -9.76 10.01
N SER A 25 4.55 -9.22 8.78
CA SER A 25 3.45 -8.47 8.15
C SER A 25 2.21 -9.33 7.92
N PHE A 26 2.37 -10.63 7.69
CA PHE A 26 1.26 -11.56 7.47
C PHE A 26 0.58 -11.99 8.77
N THR A 27 1.32 -12.03 9.88
CA THR A 27 0.79 -12.39 11.20
C THR A 27 0.33 -11.16 11.99
N TRP A 28 0.84 -9.98 11.66
CA TRP A 28 0.51 -8.70 12.31
C TRP A 28 -0.99 -8.42 12.47
N PRO A 29 -1.87 -8.67 11.47
CA PRO A 29 -3.31 -8.46 11.59
C PRO A 29 -3.99 -9.20 12.74
N PHE A 30 -3.36 -10.26 13.28
CA PHE A 30 -3.90 -11.12 14.33
C PHE A 30 -3.26 -10.89 15.70
N HIS A 31 -2.40 -9.87 15.85
CA HIS A 31 -1.76 -9.57 17.13
C HIS A 31 -2.70 -8.83 18.09
N GLY A 32 -2.61 -9.18 19.38
CA GLY A 32 -3.40 -8.59 20.46
C GLY A 32 -4.90 -8.88 20.35
N HIS A 33 -5.73 -7.96 20.86
CA HIS A 33 -7.19 -8.06 20.77
C HIS A 33 -7.68 -7.70 19.35
N TRP A 34 -7.56 -8.64 18.41
CA TRP A 34 -7.79 -8.39 16.97
C TRP A 34 -9.25 -8.52 16.53
N GLN A 35 -10.04 -9.38 17.18
CA GLN A 35 -11.39 -9.76 16.75
C GLN A 35 -12.33 -8.55 16.59
N GLY A 36 -12.38 -7.66 17.59
CA GLY A 36 -13.21 -6.44 17.51
C GLY A 36 -12.75 -5.45 16.44
N LYS A 37 -11.44 -5.41 16.15
CA LYS A 37 -10.87 -4.53 15.12
C LYS A 37 -11.21 -5.05 13.72
N TRP A 38 -11.23 -6.36 13.56
CA TRP A 38 -11.66 -7.05 12.34
C TRP A 38 -13.15 -6.88 12.07
N ALA A 39 -14.01 -7.04 13.08
CA ALA A 39 -15.45 -6.85 12.91
C ALA A 39 -15.78 -5.46 12.35
N ILE A 40 -15.22 -4.40 12.95
CA ILE A 40 -15.41 -3.03 12.47
C ILE A 40 -14.76 -2.83 11.10
N GLY A 41 -13.56 -3.38 10.89
CA GLY A 41 -12.86 -3.29 9.60
C GLY A 41 -13.61 -3.94 8.44
N MET A 42 -14.23 -5.10 8.67
CA MET A 42 -15.09 -5.75 7.69
C MET A 42 -16.31 -4.89 7.36
N VAL A 43 -16.96 -4.29 8.36
CA VAL A 43 -18.08 -3.36 8.11
C VAL A 43 -17.61 -2.15 7.30
N MET A 44 -16.44 -1.59 7.59
CA MET A 44 -15.88 -0.45 6.83
C MET A 44 -15.52 -0.82 5.39
N VAL A 45 -15.03 -2.05 5.15
CA VAL A 45 -14.77 -2.55 3.80
C VAL A 45 -16.07 -2.82 3.04
N LEU A 46 -17.08 -3.39 3.70
CA LEU A 46 -18.39 -3.60 3.08
C LEU A 46 -19.03 -2.26 2.69
N LEU A 47 -18.88 -1.25 3.55
CA LEU A 47 -19.33 0.11 3.30
C LEU A 47 -18.32 0.94 2.49
N ALA A 48 -17.26 0.35 1.93
CA ALA A 48 -16.18 1.08 1.27
C ALA A 48 -16.64 2.13 0.23
N PRO A 49 -17.71 1.93 -0.58
CA PRO A 49 -18.19 2.97 -1.49
C PRO A 49 -18.51 4.30 -0.78
N PHE A 50 -18.92 4.24 0.49
CA PHE A 50 -19.27 5.41 1.32
C PHE A 50 -18.22 5.69 2.41
N ALA A 51 -17.57 4.65 2.92
CA ALA A 51 -16.59 4.69 4.02
C ALA A 51 -15.14 4.72 3.51
N PHE A 52 -14.92 5.08 2.24
CA PHE A 52 -13.59 5.09 1.63
C PHE A 52 -12.60 5.98 2.37
N ILE A 53 -13.03 7.18 2.75
CA ILE A 53 -12.22 8.16 3.50
C ILE A 53 -11.78 7.59 4.85
N PRO A 54 -12.67 7.17 5.77
CA PRO A 54 -12.25 6.61 7.05
C PRO A 54 -11.44 5.32 6.89
N LEU A 55 -11.70 4.51 5.86
CA LEU A 55 -10.92 3.29 5.60
C LEU A 55 -9.46 3.61 5.23
N LEU A 56 -9.23 4.59 4.33
CA LEU A 56 -7.89 5.05 4.00
C LEU A 56 -7.19 5.72 5.18
N GLY A 57 -7.93 6.52 5.96
CA GLY A 57 -7.41 7.13 7.18
C GLY A 57 -6.96 6.09 8.20
N TYR A 58 -7.73 5.01 8.33
CA TYR A 58 -7.37 3.87 9.17
C TYR A 58 -6.12 3.15 8.64
N ALA A 59 -5.97 2.97 7.33
CA ALA A 59 -4.77 2.39 6.74
C ALA A 59 -3.50 3.21 7.10
N VAL A 60 -3.56 4.54 7.01
CA VAL A 60 -2.46 5.44 7.44
C VAL A 60 -2.20 5.31 8.94
N HIS A 61 -3.25 5.25 9.76
CA HIS A 61 -3.12 5.06 11.21
C HIS A 61 -2.49 3.70 11.56
N ALA A 62 -2.86 2.65 10.82
CA ALA A 62 -2.28 1.31 10.94
C ALA A 62 -0.79 1.32 10.55
N THR A 63 -0.42 1.98 9.45
CA THR A 63 0.99 2.16 9.06
C THR A 63 1.77 2.91 10.14
N ARG A 64 1.20 3.97 10.73
CA ARG A 64 1.84 4.72 11.82
C ARG A 64 2.06 3.84 13.06
N SER A 65 1.05 3.04 13.43
CA SER A 65 1.15 2.11 14.56
C SER A 65 2.20 1.02 14.32
N ALA A 66 2.28 0.51 13.09
CA ALA A 66 3.26 -0.50 12.69
C ALA A 66 4.70 0.03 12.64
N ALA A 67 4.88 1.33 12.39
CA ALA A 67 6.19 1.98 12.39
C ALA A 67 6.78 2.21 13.81
N GLY A 68 5.97 2.03 14.87
CA GLY A 68 6.42 2.19 16.26
C GLY A 68 7.31 1.06 16.75
N ALA A 69 8.23 1.35 17.69
CA ALA A 69 9.23 0.41 18.21
C ALA A 69 8.65 -0.84 18.90
N SER A 70 7.41 -0.75 19.39
CA SER A 70 6.60 -1.88 19.83
C SER A 70 5.37 -1.89 18.95
N SER A 71 5.19 -2.94 18.14
CA SER A 71 4.08 -3.07 17.19
C SER A 71 3.04 -4.06 17.75
N PRO A 72 2.11 -3.63 18.65
CA PRO A 72 1.21 -4.52 19.38
C PRO A 72 0.03 -5.07 18.53
N GLY A 73 0.11 -4.96 17.20
CA GLY A 73 -0.98 -5.27 16.27
C GLY A 73 -1.77 -4.05 15.81
N PRO A 74 -2.89 -4.25 15.08
CA PRO A 74 -3.65 -3.17 14.46
C PRO A 74 -4.21 -2.18 15.50
N PRO A 75 -4.30 -0.88 15.18
CA PRO A 75 -4.84 0.11 16.11
C PRO A 75 -6.36 -0.06 16.30
N PRO A 76 -6.92 0.40 17.44
CA PRO A 76 -8.38 0.41 17.64
C PRO A 76 -9.06 1.41 16.69
N TRP A 77 -10.27 1.09 16.27
CA TRP A 77 -11.11 2.01 15.49
C TRP A 77 -11.59 3.17 16.36
N ARG A 78 -11.17 4.38 16.01
CA ARG A 78 -11.62 5.62 16.64
C ARG A 78 -11.79 6.68 15.56
N LEU A 79 -13.03 7.03 15.27
CA LEU A 79 -13.33 8.15 14.38
C LEU A 79 -12.83 9.42 15.06
N SER A 80 -11.84 10.06 14.44
CA SER A 80 -11.26 11.31 14.90
C SER A 80 -11.09 12.24 13.70
N ALA A 81 -11.10 13.54 13.95
CA ALA A 81 -10.84 14.54 12.90
C ALA A 81 -9.53 14.26 12.15
N ARG A 82 -8.51 13.75 12.87
CA ARG A 82 -7.22 13.36 12.30
C ARG A 82 -7.33 12.17 11.36
N LEU A 83 -8.06 11.12 11.73
CA LEU A 83 -8.26 9.95 10.87
C LEU A 83 -8.99 10.35 9.58
N LEU A 84 -10.01 11.20 9.69
CA LEU A 84 -10.73 11.70 8.52
C LEU A 84 -9.86 12.62 7.65
N ALA A 85 -9.02 13.48 8.25
CA ALA A 85 -8.10 14.34 7.51
C ALA A 85 -7.01 13.52 6.78
N ASP A 86 -6.40 12.53 7.46
CA ASP A 86 -5.43 11.61 6.86
C ASP A 86 -6.08 10.84 5.68
N GLY A 87 -7.31 10.36 5.88
CA GLY A 87 -8.09 9.67 4.86
C GLY A 87 -8.46 10.57 3.68
N ALA A 88 -8.87 11.80 3.94
CA ALA A 88 -9.25 12.76 2.91
C ALA A 88 -8.02 13.14 2.05
N LEU A 89 -6.87 13.39 2.69
CA LEU A 89 -5.62 13.65 1.99
C LEU A 89 -5.19 12.46 1.13
N MET A 90 -5.24 11.25 1.69
CA MET A 90 -4.90 10.05 0.93
C MET A 90 -5.87 9.81 -0.23
N SER A 91 -7.17 10.08 -0.03
CA SER A 91 -8.17 9.97 -1.09
C SER A 91 -7.94 10.99 -2.20
N ALA A 92 -7.58 12.24 -1.86
CA ALA A 92 -7.27 13.28 -2.83
C ALA A 92 -6.02 12.91 -3.66
N VAL A 93 -4.97 12.42 -2.99
CA VAL A 93 -3.77 11.92 -3.68
C VAL A 93 -4.11 10.76 -4.60
N LEU A 94 -4.93 9.82 -4.14
CA LEU A 94 -5.33 8.68 -4.95
C LEU A 94 -6.11 9.15 -6.18
N VAL A 95 -7.11 10.03 -6.02
CA VAL A 95 -7.89 10.60 -7.13
C VAL A 95 -6.99 11.32 -8.13
N VAL A 96 -6.08 12.19 -7.67
CA VAL A 96 -5.15 12.89 -8.56
C VAL A 96 -4.22 11.91 -9.28
N THR A 97 -3.79 10.86 -8.60
CA THR A 97 -2.87 9.86 -9.18
C THR A 97 -3.60 8.82 -10.03
N THR A 98 -4.90 8.58 -9.86
CA THR A 98 -5.68 7.64 -10.68
C THR A 98 -6.48 8.32 -11.79
N ALA A 99 -6.68 9.65 -11.73
CA ALA A 99 -7.37 10.39 -12.77
C ALA A 99 -6.75 10.20 -14.17
N PRO A 100 -5.41 10.24 -14.36
CA PRO A 100 -4.83 10.03 -15.68
C PRO A 100 -5.10 8.61 -16.23
N PHE A 101 -5.14 7.59 -15.35
CA PHE A 101 -5.54 6.24 -15.75
C PHE A 101 -6.95 6.22 -16.34
N ALA A 102 -7.92 6.84 -15.65
CA ALA A 102 -9.29 6.91 -16.15
C ALA A 102 -9.37 7.70 -17.46
N ILE A 103 -8.63 8.81 -17.58
CA ILE A 103 -8.59 9.64 -18.80
C ILE A 103 -7.99 8.88 -19.98
N ILE A 104 -6.96 8.06 -19.78
CA ILE A 104 -6.30 7.28 -20.85
C ILE A 104 -7.12 6.04 -21.23
N LEU A 105 -7.84 5.43 -20.29
CA LEU A 105 -8.57 4.19 -20.52
C LEU A 105 -9.66 4.33 -21.59
N PHE A 106 -10.49 5.37 -21.51
CA PHE A 106 -11.60 5.58 -22.45
C PHE A 106 -11.15 5.75 -23.92
N PRO A 107 -10.19 6.63 -24.26
CA PRO A 107 -9.72 6.76 -25.64
C PRO A 107 -8.98 5.51 -26.12
N LEU A 108 -8.26 4.80 -25.24
CA LEU A 108 -7.58 3.57 -25.62
C LEU A 108 -8.57 2.45 -25.95
N ALA A 109 -9.64 2.30 -25.16
CA ALA A 109 -10.71 1.35 -25.46
C ALA A 109 -11.39 1.67 -26.80
N GLY A 110 -11.57 2.95 -27.12
CA GLY A 110 -12.06 3.41 -28.43
C GLY A 110 -11.10 3.12 -29.59
N ALA A 111 -9.78 3.11 -29.34
CA ALA A 111 -8.79 2.77 -30.36
C ALA A 111 -8.81 1.27 -30.74
N PHE A 112 -9.09 0.39 -29.78
CA PHE A 112 -9.25 -1.06 -30.03
C PHE A 112 -10.52 -1.43 -30.79
N HIS A 113 -11.51 -0.53 -30.81
CA HIS A 113 -12.67 -0.63 -31.68
C HIS A 113 -12.38 -0.36 -33.15
N ASN A 114 -11.16 0.07 -33.50
CA ASN A 114 -10.82 0.39 -34.89
C ASN A 114 -10.62 -0.92 -35.69
N PRO A 115 -11.47 -1.20 -36.70
CA PRO A 115 -11.44 -2.45 -37.47
C PRO A 115 -10.14 -2.66 -38.26
N ASN A 116 -9.32 -1.61 -38.42
CA ASN A 116 -8.01 -1.69 -39.07
C ASN A 116 -6.88 -2.17 -38.15
N LEU A 117 -7.05 -2.11 -36.82
CA LEU A 117 -6.04 -2.52 -35.83
C LEU A 117 -6.35 -3.89 -35.20
N TRP A 118 -7.63 -4.24 -35.07
CA TRP A 118 -8.06 -5.50 -34.45
C TRP A 118 -9.29 -6.06 -35.18
N ARG A 119 -9.13 -7.22 -35.86
CA ARG A 119 -10.24 -7.90 -36.57
C ARG A 119 -10.96 -8.85 -35.63
N SER A 120 -12.06 -8.42 -35.03
CA SER A 120 -13.03 -9.34 -34.43
C SER A 120 -14.44 -8.75 -34.54
N THR A 121 -15.46 -9.60 -34.63
CA THR A 121 -16.85 -9.25 -35.01
C THR A 121 -17.82 -9.65 -33.91
N GLY A 122 -18.53 -8.69 -33.28
CA GLY A 122 -19.66 -8.94 -32.35
C GLY A 122 -19.66 -8.08 -31.06
N THR A 123 -20.75 -8.11 -30.26
CA THR A 123 -20.88 -7.35 -28.99
C THR A 123 -19.97 -7.84 -27.85
N LEU A 124 -19.45 -9.06 -27.95
CA LEU A 124 -18.34 -9.53 -27.10
C LEU A 124 -17.07 -8.69 -27.31
N LEU A 125 -16.90 -8.05 -28.48
CA LEU A 125 -15.77 -7.19 -28.83
C LEU A 125 -15.66 -5.99 -27.90
N ASP A 126 -16.78 -5.36 -27.54
CA ASP A 126 -16.74 -4.11 -26.76
C ASP A 126 -16.24 -4.36 -25.35
N VAL A 127 -16.67 -5.48 -24.77
CA VAL A 127 -16.22 -5.95 -23.46
C VAL A 127 -14.78 -6.43 -23.54
N GLU A 128 -14.41 -7.23 -24.55
CA GLU A 128 -13.03 -7.72 -24.72
C GLU A 128 -12.03 -6.58 -24.94
N ALA A 129 -12.36 -5.61 -25.80
CA ALA A 129 -11.54 -4.44 -26.09
C ALA A 129 -11.36 -3.57 -24.83
N TYR A 130 -12.44 -3.34 -24.08
CA TYR A 130 -12.38 -2.59 -22.84
C TYR A 130 -11.56 -3.31 -21.77
N VAL A 131 -11.77 -4.62 -21.59
CA VAL A 131 -11.00 -5.44 -20.64
C VAL A 131 -9.52 -5.45 -21.02
N THR A 132 -9.20 -5.62 -22.31
CA THR A 132 -7.82 -5.63 -22.81
C THR A 132 -7.15 -4.27 -22.60
N ALA A 133 -7.82 -3.18 -22.97
CA ALA A 133 -7.36 -1.82 -22.72
C ALA A 133 -7.16 -1.57 -21.23
N ALA A 134 -8.09 -2.02 -20.40
CA ALA A 134 -8.00 -1.91 -18.94
C ALA A 134 -6.75 -2.63 -18.43
N PHE A 135 -6.46 -3.87 -18.83
CA PHE A 135 -5.26 -4.57 -18.40
C PHE A 135 -3.96 -3.90 -18.90
N ILE A 136 -3.92 -3.45 -20.15
CA ILE A 136 -2.75 -2.79 -20.74
C ILE A 136 -2.37 -1.51 -19.98
N VAL A 137 -3.36 -0.74 -19.52
CA VAL A 137 -3.11 0.49 -18.75
C VAL A 137 -2.96 0.18 -17.26
N ALA A 138 -3.75 -0.73 -16.71
CA ALA A 138 -3.78 -1.04 -15.28
C ALA A 138 -2.49 -1.70 -14.81
N LEU A 139 -1.82 -2.51 -15.64
CA LEU A 139 -0.56 -3.14 -15.26
C LEU A 139 0.57 -2.10 -15.03
N PRO A 140 0.90 -1.22 -16.00
CA PRO A 140 1.83 -0.12 -15.77
C PRO A 140 1.39 0.80 -14.63
N TRP A 141 0.10 1.13 -14.55
CA TRP A 141 -0.40 2.04 -13.52
C TRP A 141 -0.33 1.44 -12.11
N GLY A 142 -0.69 0.16 -11.98
CA GLY A 142 -0.57 -0.59 -10.74
C GLY A 142 0.89 -0.70 -10.29
N ALA A 143 1.81 -0.99 -11.21
CA ALA A 143 3.25 -0.99 -10.93
C ALA A 143 3.74 0.40 -10.46
N LEU A 144 3.28 1.47 -11.11
CA LEU A 144 3.59 2.85 -10.71
C LEU A 144 3.07 3.16 -9.29
N LEU A 145 1.83 2.78 -8.99
CA LEU A 145 1.26 2.98 -7.65
C LEU A 145 1.98 2.15 -6.59
N LEU A 146 2.35 0.89 -6.89
CA LEU A 146 3.15 0.06 -5.99
C LEU A 146 4.56 0.63 -5.78
N LEU A 147 5.13 1.28 -6.78
CA LEU A 147 6.44 1.94 -6.65
C LEU A 147 6.35 3.17 -5.72
N LEU A 148 5.29 3.97 -5.85
CA LEU A 148 5.19 5.28 -5.21
C LEU A 148 4.48 5.24 -3.85
N MET A 149 3.33 4.57 -3.77
CA MET A 149 2.40 4.70 -2.65
C MET A 149 2.92 4.12 -1.33
N PRO A 150 3.58 2.95 -1.27
CA PRO A 150 4.03 2.39 0.00
C PRO A 150 5.04 3.29 0.72
N HIS A 151 6.01 3.85 0.01
CA HIS A 151 6.98 4.79 0.58
C HIS A 151 6.33 6.13 0.95
N ALA A 152 5.50 6.68 0.06
CA ALA A 152 4.78 7.92 0.32
C ALA A 152 3.88 7.81 1.57
N THR A 153 3.16 6.70 1.69
CA THR A 153 2.27 6.41 2.83
C THR A 153 3.06 6.23 4.12
N ALA A 154 4.18 5.49 4.09
CA ALA A 154 5.04 5.32 5.26
C ALA A 154 5.63 6.65 5.75
N ARG A 155 6.15 7.49 4.83
CA ARG A 155 6.67 8.81 5.18
C ARG A 155 5.57 9.74 5.69
N PHE A 156 4.39 9.73 5.07
CA PHE A 156 3.25 10.54 5.52
C PHE A 156 2.75 10.10 6.91
N ALA A 157 2.69 8.80 7.17
CA ALA A 157 2.29 8.24 8.46
C ALA A 157 3.17 8.74 9.61
N VAL A 158 4.49 8.88 9.37
CA VAL A 158 5.47 9.37 10.36
C VAL A 158 5.51 10.90 10.42
N THR A 159 5.64 11.57 9.27
CA THR A 159 5.94 13.02 9.21
C THR A 159 4.71 13.92 9.27
N GLN A 160 3.53 13.41 8.89
CA GLN A 160 2.26 14.15 8.88
C GLN A 160 2.21 15.37 7.94
N LYS A 161 3.14 15.49 6.98
CA LYS A 161 3.12 16.57 6.00
C LYS A 161 2.62 16.03 4.66
N ALA A 162 1.49 16.55 4.19
CA ALA A 162 0.85 16.15 2.93
C ALA A 162 1.78 16.27 1.71
N ARG A 163 2.73 17.21 1.74
CA ARG A 163 3.76 17.36 0.70
C ARG A 163 4.55 16.08 0.41
N HIS A 164 4.73 15.22 1.41
CA HIS A 164 5.48 13.97 1.24
C HIS A 164 4.71 12.91 0.44
N LEU A 165 3.38 13.06 0.28
CA LEU A 165 2.58 12.19 -0.58
C LEU A 165 2.88 12.44 -2.07
N PHE A 166 3.34 13.64 -2.43
CA PHE A 166 3.68 14.04 -3.80
C PHE A 166 5.19 14.04 -4.09
N ASP A 167 6.03 13.69 -3.11
CA ASP A 167 7.48 13.64 -3.28
C ASP A 167 7.92 12.33 -3.95
N PHE A 168 7.54 12.18 -5.21
CA PHE A 168 7.82 10.99 -6.03
C PHE A 168 9.33 10.80 -6.25
N GLY A 169 10.09 11.89 -6.36
CA GLY A 169 11.54 11.84 -6.52
C GLY A 169 12.23 11.17 -5.32
N SER A 170 11.80 11.47 -4.10
CA SER A 170 12.31 10.81 -2.91
C SER A 170 11.95 9.32 -2.86
N SER A 171 10.75 8.96 -3.34
CA SER A 171 10.28 7.57 -3.40
C SER A 171 11.15 6.74 -4.33
N ILE A 172 11.41 7.22 -5.55
CA ILE A 172 12.30 6.56 -6.52
C ILE A 172 13.72 6.43 -5.96
N ARG A 173 14.24 7.48 -5.30
CA ARG A 173 15.57 7.44 -4.69
C ARG A 173 15.66 6.41 -3.56
N SER A 174 14.60 6.28 -2.75
CA SER A 174 14.53 5.29 -1.67
C SER A 174 14.52 3.86 -2.23
N VAL A 175 13.72 3.61 -3.26
CA VAL A 175 13.66 2.31 -3.94
C VAL A 175 15.03 1.93 -4.50
N ARG A 176 15.73 2.87 -5.16
CA ARG A 176 17.08 2.60 -5.70
C ARG A 176 18.10 2.27 -4.61
N ARG A 177 17.99 2.89 -3.43
CA ARG A 177 18.91 2.67 -2.31
C ARG A 177 18.64 1.34 -1.59
N GLU A 178 17.37 0.97 -1.46
CA GLU A 178 16.90 -0.15 -0.63
C GLU A 178 16.04 -1.13 -1.44
N PHE A 179 16.49 -1.44 -2.66
CA PHE A 179 15.72 -2.24 -3.63
C PHE A 179 15.28 -3.60 -3.10
N ALA A 180 16.17 -4.30 -2.37
CA ALA A 180 15.84 -5.60 -1.80
C ALA A 180 14.70 -5.50 -0.75
N ALA A 181 14.70 -4.44 0.05
CA ALA A 181 13.65 -4.20 1.04
C ALA A 181 12.33 -3.83 0.40
N TRP A 182 12.39 -2.91 -0.55
CA TRP A 182 11.25 -2.55 -1.38
C TRP A 182 10.64 -3.77 -2.06
N ASN A 183 11.45 -4.58 -2.75
CA ASN A 183 10.97 -5.74 -3.51
C ASN A 183 10.26 -6.76 -2.61
N VAL A 184 10.81 -7.03 -1.42
CA VAL A 184 10.19 -7.97 -0.47
C VAL A 184 8.90 -7.41 0.13
N ALA A 185 8.81 -6.11 0.41
CA ALA A 185 7.57 -5.48 0.86
C ALA A 185 6.49 -5.44 -0.24
N ILE A 186 6.85 -5.13 -1.48
CA ILE A 186 5.92 -5.18 -2.62
C ILE A 186 5.45 -6.61 -2.86
N ALA A 187 6.36 -7.60 -2.80
CA ALA A 187 5.98 -8.99 -2.88
C ALA A 187 4.96 -9.37 -1.79
N ALA A 188 5.13 -8.87 -0.56
CA ALA A 188 4.18 -9.11 0.52
C ALA A 188 2.81 -8.44 0.27
N ILE A 189 2.80 -7.19 -0.19
CA ILE A 189 1.57 -6.46 -0.57
C ILE A 189 0.82 -7.22 -1.67
N VAL A 190 1.50 -7.52 -2.78
CA VAL A 190 0.91 -8.22 -3.93
C VAL A 190 0.41 -9.61 -3.53
N THR A 191 1.17 -10.35 -2.72
CA THR A 191 0.75 -11.65 -2.20
C THR A 191 -0.49 -11.54 -1.31
N ALA A 192 -0.56 -10.54 -0.42
CA ALA A 192 -1.71 -10.34 0.44
C ALA A 192 -2.98 -10.02 -0.36
N TRP A 193 -2.87 -9.20 -1.41
CA TRP A 193 -3.98 -8.94 -2.34
C TRP A 193 -4.34 -10.17 -3.17
N ALA A 194 -3.36 -10.94 -3.65
CA ALA A 194 -3.62 -12.20 -4.36
C ALA A 194 -4.38 -13.20 -3.48
N VAL A 195 -3.99 -13.35 -2.21
CA VAL A 195 -4.72 -14.17 -1.23
C VAL A 195 -6.11 -13.62 -0.98
N GLY A 196 -6.23 -12.30 -0.76
CA GLY A 196 -7.52 -11.64 -0.55
C GLY A 196 -8.49 -11.86 -1.70
N LEU A 197 -8.02 -11.71 -2.94
CA LEU A 197 -8.80 -11.93 -4.17
C LEU A 197 -9.08 -13.41 -4.45
N ALA A 198 -8.14 -14.31 -4.15
CA ALA A 198 -8.38 -15.75 -4.25
C ALA A 198 -9.51 -16.20 -3.30
N CYS A 199 -9.58 -15.62 -2.09
CA CYS A 199 -10.68 -15.86 -1.16
C CYS A 199 -12.03 -15.30 -1.66
N VAL A 200 -12.04 -14.23 -2.46
CA VAL A 200 -13.26 -13.74 -3.16
C VAL A 200 -13.77 -14.83 -4.10
N ALA A 201 -12.87 -15.37 -4.93
CA ALA A 201 -13.21 -16.32 -6.00
C ALA A 201 -13.69 -17.69 -5.47
N LEU A 202 -13.16 -18.13 -4.33
CA LEU A 202 -13.46 -19.45 -3.77
C LEU A 202 -14.72 -19.51 -2.90
N LEU A 203 -15.18 -18.41 -2.29
CA LEU A 203 -16.26 -18.47 -1.28
C LEU A 203 -17.33 -17.37 -1.33
N CYS A 204 -17.21 -16.35 -2.19
CA CYS A 204 -18.07 -15.14 -2.25
C CYS A 204 -18.19 -14.31 -0.94
N ILE A 205 -17.97 -14.91 0.23
CA ILE A 205 -17.96 -14.32 1.57
C ILE A 205 -16.54 -13.86 1.94
N GLY A 206 -15.51 -14.43 1.32
CA GLY A 206 -14.10 -14.13 1.60
C GLY A 206 -13.62 -12.76 1.12
N ALA A 207 -14.44 -12.02 0.36
CA ALA A 207 -14.06 -10.74 -0.24
C ALA A 207 -13.75 -9.66 0.80
N VAL A 208 -14.71 -9.42 1.69
CA VAL A 208 -14.60 -8.42 2.75
C VAL A 208 -13.44 -8.70 3.70
N PRO A 209 -13.31 -9.90 4.31
CA PRO A 209 -12.18 -10.22 5.17
C PRO A 209 -10.84 -10.22 4.42
N GLY A 210 -10.80 -10.69 3.18
CA GLY A 210 -9.60 -10.74 2.35
C GLY A 210 -9.06 -9.34 2.00
N VAL A 211 -9.93 -8.41 1.63
CA VAL A 211 -9.55 -7.01 1.37
C VAL A 211 -9.07 -6.33 2.64
N PHE A 212 -9.77 -6.50 3.77
CA PHE A 212 -9.34 -5.91 5.03
C PHE A 212 -7.97 -6.44 5.48
N TYR A 213 -7.76 -7.75 5.35
CA TYR A 213 -6.46 -8.39 5.57
C TYR A 213 -5.37 -7.77 4.70
N ALA A 214 -5.60 -7.66 3.38
CA ALA A 214 -4.64 -7.09 2.45
C ALA A 214 -4.27 -5.64 2.81
N ILE A 215 -5.23 -4.83 3.26
CA ILE A 215 -4.99 -3.46 3.74
C ILE A 215 -4.05 -3.46 4.95
N LEU A 216 -4.30 -4.32 5.95
CA LEU A 216 -3.48 -4.39 7.16
C LEU A 216 -2.04 -4.88 6.87
N VAL A 217 -1.91 -5.94 6.06
CA VAL A 217 -0.59 -6.43 5.63
C VAL A 217 0.15 -5.37 4.84
N SER A 218 -0.55 -4.65 3.95
CA SER A 218 0.04 -3.55 3.19
C SER A 218 0.51 -2.41 4.07
N ALA A 219 -0.29 -2.07 5.09
CA ALA A 219 0.04 -1.01 6.04
C ALA A 219 1.30 -1.35 6.85
N HIS A 220 1.43 -2.60 7.30
CA HIS A 220 2.62 -3.07 8.02
C HIS A 220 3.84 -3.18 7.09
N ALA A 221 3.69 -3.79 5.91
CA ALA A 221 4.76 -3.91 4.93
C ALA A 221 5.30 -2.52 4.51
N ALA A 222 4.41 -1.54 4.30
CA ALA A 222 4.81 -0.16 4.03
C ALA A 222 5.59 0.46 5.20
N ALA A 223 5.18 0.21 6.44
CA ALA A 223 5.90 0.71 7.63
C ALA A 223 7.33 0.15 7.72
N THR A 224 7.56 -1.10 7.32
CA THR A 224 8.92 -1.70 7.31
C THR A 224 9.88 -1.05 6.31
N LEU A 225 9.36 -0.31 5.33
CA LEU A 225 10.15 0.43 4.35
C LEU A 225 10.64 1.79 4.87
N HIS A 226 10.23 2.20 6.07
CA HIS A 226 10.74 3.41 6.68
C HIS A 226 12.10 3.10 7.34
N PRO A 227 13.19 3.77 6.94
CA PRO A 227 14.48 3.55 7.57
C PRO A 227 14.43 4.06 9.02
N GLU A 228 14.71 3.17 9.98
CA GLU A 228 15.18 3.54 11.32
C GLU A 228 16.51 4.30 11.16
N GLY A 229 16.46 5.59 10.83
CA GLY A 229 17.70 6.33 10.56
C GLY A 229 17.59 7.75 9.99
N GLU A 230 16.40 8.31 9.76
CA GLU A 230 16.29 9.77 9.63
C GLU A 230 16.35 10.34 11.06
N ASN A 231 17.57 10.55 11.56
CA ASN A 231 17.80 11.26 12.83
C ASN A 231 16.94 12.54 12.86
N PRO A 232 16.23 12.83 13.96
CA PRO A 232 15.73 14.18 14.23
C PRO A 232 16.91 15.07 14.61
N SER A 233 17.75 15.41 13.64
CA SER A 233 18.80 16.42 13.81
C SER A 233 19.12 17.08 12.47
N ALA A 234 18.22 17.97 12.03
CA ALA A 234 18.57 19.13 11.23
C ALA A 234 17.41 20.14 11.25
N GLY A 235 17.61 21.24 12.01
CA GLY A 235 16.96 22.55 11.80
C GLY A 235 15.52 22.68 12.25
#